data_AF-X1MJ86-F1
#
_entry.id   AF-X1MJ86-F1
#
_cell.length_a   1.000
_cell.length_b   1.000
_cell.length_c   1.000
_cell.angle_alpha   90.00
_cell.angle_beta   90.00
_cell.angle_gamma   90.00
#
_symmetry.space_group_name_H-M   'P 1'
#
loop_
_entity.id
_entity.type
_entity.pdbx_description
1 polymer ?
#
loop_
_entity_poly.entity_id
_entity_poly.type
_entity_poly.pdbx_seq_one_letter_code
_entity_poly.pdbx_strand_id
1 'polypeptide(L)' 'GEITSSQKFSSYEEAEAYVSKQESGKYVLGNYDPFVTPVPLEKMEHYQLVHAAAQKWQGKAQVKIFEYTK' A
#
# COMPACT_ATOMS: atom_id res chain seq x y z
N GLY A 1 8.10 -14.60 -11.11
CA GLY A 1 8.77 -14.76 -9.81
C GLY A 1 7.86 -15.58 -8.94
N GLU A 2 8.39 -16.59 -8.27
CA GLU A 2 7.63 -17.41 -7.31
C GLU A 2 7.67 -16.76 -5.93
N ILE A 3 6.59 -16.92 -5.17
CA ILE A 3 6.59 -16.52 -3.75
C ILE A 3 7.34 -17.61 -2.98
N THR A 4 8.52 -17.28 -2.46
CA THR A 4 9.36 -18.23 -1.72
C THR A 4 8.99 -18.36 -0.24
N SER A 5 8.20 -17.42 0.31
CA SER A 5 7.74 -17.47 1.70
C SER A 5 6.50 -16.59 1.92
N SER A 6 5.73 -16.92 2.97
CA SER A 6 4.58 -16.13 3.43
C SER A 6 4.60 -16.09 4.96
N GLN A 7 4.44 -14.89 5.53
CA GLN A 7 4.32 -14.69 6.97
C GLN A 7 3.02 -13.94 7.29
N LYS A 8 2.29 -14.40 8.30
CA LYS A 8 1.03 -13.80 8.74
C LYS A 8 1.22 -13.12 10.09
N PHE A 9 0.56 -11.98 10.27
CA PHE A 9 0.51 -11.23 11.52
C PHE A 9 -0.93 -11.16 12.01
N SER A 10 -1.12 -11.03 13.32
CA SER A 10 -2.45 -10.97 13.91
C SER A 10 -3.04 -9.56 13.91
N SER A 11 -2.20 -8.53 13.78
CA SER A 11 -2.61 -7.14 13.61
C SER A 11 -1.72 -6.36 12.62
N TYR A 12 -2.15 -5.14 12.28
CA TYR A 12 -1.39 -4.24 11.43
C TYR A 12 -0.11 -3.74 12.11
N GLU A 13 -0.21 -3.41 13.40
CA GLU A 13 0.90 -2.92 14.22
C GLU A 13 2.02 -3.97 14.34
N GLU A 14 1.67 -5.26 14.43
CA GLU A 14 2.64 -6.35 14.41
C GLU A 14 3.39 -6.44 13.07
N ALA A 15 2.68 -6.27 11.95
CA ALA A 15 3.28 -6.25 10.64
C ALA A 15 4.21 -5.04 10.48
N GLU A 16 3.80 -3.87 10.98
CA GLU A 16 4.61 -2.65 10.96
C GLU A 16 5.88 -2.79 11.79
N ALA A 17 5.78 -3.36 13.00
CA ALA A 17 6.92 -3.65 13.85
C ALA A 17 7.90 -4.67 13.23
N TYR A 18 7.41 -5.58 12.38
CA TYR A 18 8.26 -6.49 11.63
C TYR A 18 9.01 -5.77 10.51
N VAL A 19 8.31 -4.97 9.71
CA VAL A 19 8.89 -4.22 8.59
C VAL A 19 9.93 -3.20 9.08
N SER A 20 9.67 -2.52 10.19
CA SER A 20 10.59 -1.53 10.77
C SER A 20 11.91 -2.14 11.28
N LYS A 21 11.93 -3.43 11.60
CA LYS A 21 13.13 -4.19 11.98
C LYS A 21 13.92 -4.71 10.78
N GLN A 22 13.40 -4.59 9.56
CA GLN A 22 14.10 -5.04 8.36
C GLN A 22 15.06 -3.97 7.84
N GLU A 23 16.36 -4.22 7.99
CA GLU A 23 17.41 -3.28 7.57
C GLU A 23 17.48 -3.03 6.06
N SER A 24 16.87 -3.91 5.24
CA SER A 24 16.98 -3.83 3.79
C SER A 24 16.16 -2.69 3.17
N GLY A 25 15.16 -2.14 3.87
CA GLY A 25 14.22 -1.15 3.31
C GLY A 25 13.37 -1.67 2.13
N LYS A 26 13.44 -2.96 1.80
CA LYS A 26 12.77 -3.57 0.64
C LYS A 26 11.34 -4.05 0.93
N TYR A 27 10.89 -3.93 2.17
CA TYR A 27 9.59 -4.40 2.61
C TYR A 27 8.63 -3.22 2.74
N VAL A 28 7.50 -3.32 2.06
CA VAL A 28 6.39 -2.36 2.15
C VAL A 28 5.18 -3.14 2.66
N LEU A 29 4.50 -2.63 3.68
CA LEU A 29 3.24 -3.23 4.12
C LEU A 29 2.27 -3.20 2.95
N GLY A 30 1.74 -4.35 2.56
CA GLY A 30 0.74 -4.53 1.51
C GLY A 30 -0.67 -4.69 2.10
N ASN A 31 -1.72 -4.43 1.32
CA ASN A 31 -3.04 -4.98 1.63
C ASN A 31 -3.22 -6.31 0.86
N TYR A 32 -3.94 -7.28 1.44
CA TYR A 32 -4.32 -8.52 0.74
C TYR A 32 -5.28 -8.25 -0.43
N ASP A 33 -6.03 -7.15 -0.37
CA ASP A 33 -6.81 -6.63 -1.49
C ASP A 33 -5.88 -5.85 -2.45
N PRO A 34 -5.63 -6.34 -3.68
CA PRO A 34 -4.77 -5.66 -4.64
C PRO A 34 -5.33 -4.31 -5.11
N PHE A 35 -6.58 -3.98 -4.77
CA PHE A 35 -7.24 -2.71 -5.07
C PHE A 35 -7.26 -1.73 -3.89
N VAL A 36 -6.70 -2.12 -2.73
CA VAL A 36 -6.54 -1.23 -1.58
C VAL A 36 -5.09 -0.81 -1.50
N THR A 37 -4.86 0.50 -1.62
CA THR A 37 -3.51 1.06 -1.54
C THR A 37 -2.94 0.76 -0.15
N PRO A 38 -1.73 0.19 -0.08
CA PRO A 38 -1.09 -0.12 1.19
C PRO A 38 -0.62 1.07 2.00
N VAL A 39 -0.62 2.25 1.39
CA VAL A 39 -0.08 3.46 2.00
C VAL A 39 -1.12 3.96 3.02
N PRO A 40 -0.79 4.02 4.32
CA PRO A 40 -1.64 4.65 5.33
C PRO A 40 -2.01 6.06 4.87
N LEU A 41 -3.28 6.45 5.06
CA LEU A 41 -3.76 7.76 4.66
C LEU A 41 -2.95 8.90 5.31
N GLU A 42 -2.40 8.68 6.50
CA GLU A 42 -1.48 9.60 7.19
C GLU A 42 -0.22 9.89 6.35
N LYS A 43 0.27 8.92 5.57
CA LYS A 43 1.42 9.09 4.66
C LYS A 43 1.03 9.75 3.33
N MET A 44 -0.27 10.02 3.11
CA MET A 44 -0.78 10.73 1.95
C MET A 44 -0.95 12.23 2.18
N GLU A 45 -0.57 12.76 3.34
CA GLU A 45 -0.68 14.20 3.66
C GLU A 45 0.02 15.09 2.62
N HIS A 46 1.10 14.59 2.02
CA HIS A 46 1.84 15.23 0.93
C HIS A 46 1.50 14.69 -0.45
N TYR A 47 0.36 14.04 -0.65
CA TYR A 47 0.00 13.44 -1.93
C TYR A 47 -1.40 13.85 -2.36
N GLN A 48 -1.49 14.53 -3.49
CA GLN A 48 -2.76 14.93 -4.09
C GLN A 48 -3.14 13.96 -5.23
N LEU A 49 -4.41 13.52 -5.26
CA LEU A 49 -4.93 12.75 -6.38
C LEU A 49 -5.01 13.63 -7.63
N VAL A 50 -4.21 13.32 -8.65
CA VAL A 50 -4.18 14.06 -9.93
C VAL A 50 -4.86 13.31 -11.06
N HIS A 51 -5.03 11.99 -10.93
CA HIS A 51 -5.75 11.19 -11.91
C HIS A 51 -6.46 10.00 -11.26
N ALA A 52 -7.69 9.75 -11.71
CA ALA A 52 -8.43 8.53 -11.42
C ALA A 52 -8.99 7.98 -12.73
N ALA A 53 -8.72 6.72 -13.02
CA ALA A 53 -9.24 6.07 -14.22
C ALA A 53 -10.77 6.01 -14.17
N ALA A 54 -11.41 6.26 -15.32
CA ALA A 54 -12.85 6.11 -15.47
C ALA A 54 -13.31 4.65 -15.34
N GLN A 55 -12.43 3.70 -15.70
CA GLN A 55 -12.68 2.27 -15.55
C GLN A 55 -12.73 1.92 -14.06
N LYS A 56 -13.85 1.34 -13.64
CA LYS A 56 -14.11 0.95 -12.24
C LYS A 56 -14.05 -0.56 -12.09
N TRP A 57 -13.45 -1.01 -10.99
CA TRP A 57 -13.53 -2.37 -10.49
C TRP A 57 -14.19 -2.33 -9.11
N GLN A 58 -15.29 -3.08 -8.93
CA GLN A 58 -16.09 -3.08 -7.69
C GLN A 58 -16.44 -1.66 -7.18
N GLY A 59 -16.80 -0.75 -8.10
CA GLY A 59 -17.18 0.62 -7.76
C GLY A 59 -16.00 1.58 -7.47
N LYS A 60 -14.76 1.10 -7.45
CA LYS A 60 -13.55 1.91 -7.24
C LYS A 60 -12.80 2.09 -8.56
N ALA A 61 -12.15 3.25 -8.76
CA ALA A 61 -11.27 3.45 -9.91
C ALA A 61 -10.14 2.41 -9.90
N GLN A 62 -9.91 1.75 -11.04
CA GLN A 62 -8.92 0.69 -11.15
C GLN A 62 -7.47 1.21 -11.03
N VAL A 63 -7.25 2.46 -11.45
CA VAL A 63 -5.95 3.14 -11.33
C VAL A 63 -6.19 4.53 -10.74
N LYS A 64 -5.35 4.90 -9.77
CA LYS A 64 -5.25 6.24 -9.20
C LYS A 64 -3.78 6.67 -9.23
N ILE A 65 -3.52 7.91 -9.64
CA ILE A 65 -2.18 8.51 -9.63
C ILE A 65 -2.22 9.69 -8.67
N PHE A 66 -1.27 9.71 -7.76
CA PHE A 66 -1.07 10.79 -6.81
C PHE A 66 0.25 11.48 -7.09
N GLU A 67 0.26 12.81 -7.02
CA GLU A 67 1.46 13.64 -7.14
C GLU A 67 1.87 14.12 -5.76
N TYR A 68 3.18 14.15 -5.50
CA TYR A 68 3.72 14.65 -4.24
C TYR A 68 3.63 16.18 -4.20
N THR A 69 2.93 16.71 -3.20
CA THR A 69 2.81 18.14 -2.87
C THR A 69 3.64 18.44 -1.62
N LYS A 70 4.65 19.31 -1.80
CA LYS A 70 5.65 19.69 -0.80
C LYS A 70 5.06 20.43 0.39
#